data_AF-A0A970ZAF0-F1
#
_entry.id   AF-A0A970ZAF0-F1
#
_cell.length_a   1.000
_cell.length_b   1.000
_cell.length_c   1.000
_cell.angle_alpha   90.00
_cell.angle_beta   90.00
_cell.angle_gamma   90.00
#
_symmetry.space_group_name_H-M   'P 1'
#
loop_
_entity.id
_entity.type
_entity.pdbx_description
1 polymer ?
#
loop_
_entity_poly.entity_id
_entity_poly.type
_entity_poly.pdbx_seq_one_letter_code
_entity_poly.pdbx_strand_id
1 'polypeptide(L)'
;HQTYVARPMDLGADGIMVPRVDTVEQLAEAVKYFRFAPRGTKGFGGFAQIRAGEQLAEINDNRILSIQIESRQGANQLDEMLTRFGEEIGFVLIGPFDLSVDVGTPGNPTSEAELKVVDQVAETCARHNKSMGMFCGNKDLMQFWKGHGVNLFWVTAELYLLMEEVARVCAAFRELD
;
A
#
# COMPACT_ATOMS: atom_id res chain seq x y z
N HIS A 1 -3.68 8.67 16.70
CA HIS A 1 -4.04 8.75 15.28
C HIS A 1 -5.35 8.03 14.90
N GLN A 2 -6.30 7.81 15.84
CA GLN A 2 -7.61 7.17 15.59
C GLN A 2 -8.39 7.76 14.41
N THR A 3 -8.48 9.09 14.33
CA THR A 3 -9.28 9.79 13.30
C THR A 3 -8.83 9.45 11.89
N TYR A 4 -7.54 9.21 11.65
CA TYR A 4 -7.04 8.96 10.30
C TYR A 4 -7.24 7.51 9.84
N VAL A 5 -7.51 6.59 10.77
CA VAL A 5 -7.76 5.17 10.48
C VAL A 5 -9.26 4.86 10.49
N ALA A 6 -9.98 5.30 11.53
CA ALA A 6 -11.39 4.96 11.70
C ALA A 6 -12.32 5.80 10.80
N ARG A 7 -11.97 7.07 10.51
CA ARG A 7 -12.83 7.97 9.73
C ARG A 7 -13.07 7.48 8.29
N PRO A 8 -12.06 7.02 7.52
CA PRO A 8 -12.33 6.45 6.20
C PRO A 8 -13.31 5.28 6.24
N MET A 9 -13.19 4.42 7.27
CA MET A 9 -14.12 3.31 7.48
C MET A 9 -15.53 3.81 7.80
N ASP A 10 -15.65 4.85 8.63
CA ASP A 10 -16.94 5.46 8.96
C ASP A 10 -17.61 6.14 7.76
N LEU A 11 -16.81 6.51 6.76
CA LEU A 11 -17.25 7.06 5.47
C LEU A 11 -17.51 5.97 4.41
N GLY A 12 -17.36 4.69 4.75
CA GLY A 12 -17.72 3.56 3.89
C GLY A 12 -16.56 2.91 3.14
N ALA A 13 -15.31 3.21 3.48
CA ALA A 13 -14.17 2.52 2.89
C ALA A 13 -14.15 1.03 3.29
N ASP A 14 -13.92 0.16 2.30
CA ASP A 14 -13.72 -1.29 2.54
C ASP A 14 -12.28 -1.64 2.94
N GLY A 15 -11.38 -0.68 2.86
CA GLY A 15 -10.00 -0.84 3.28
C GLY A 15 -9.24 0.47 3.28
N ILE A 16 -8.09 0.46 3.94
CA ILE A 16 -7.15 1.57 3.94
C ILE A 16 -5.74 1.06 3.69
N MET A 17 -4.92 1.94 3.14
CA MET A 17 -3.48 1.76 3.07
C MET A 17 -2.82 2.80 3.97
N VAL A 18 -2.04 2.34 4.95
CA VAL A 18 -1.34 3.23 5.89
C VAL A 18 0.03 3.56 5.29
N PRO A 19 0.31 4.83 4.96
CA PRO A 19 1.59 5.23 4.41
C PRO A 19 2.68 5.21 5.49
N ARG A 20 3.94 5.08 5.05
CA ARG A 20 5.16 5.28 5.87
C ARG A 20 5.14 4.54 7.22
N VAL A 21 4.91 3.23 7.17
CA VAL A 21 4.95 2.39 8.39
C VAL A 21 6.39 1.95 8.65
N ASP A 22 7.01 2.58 9.65
CA ASP A 22 8.40 2.39 10.03
C ASP A 22 8.57 1.55 11.31
N THR A 23 7.52 1.43 12.13
CA THR A 23 7.60 0.66 13.40
C THR A 23 6.42 -0.26 13.67
N VAL A 24 6.68 -1.29 14.48
CA VAL A 24 5.67 -2.24 14.97
C VAL A 24 4.58 -1.51 15.78
N GLU A 25 4.92 -0.47 16.52
CA GLU A 25 3.97 0.34 17.29
C GLU A 25 3.00 1.10 16.38
N GLN A 26 3.49 1.65 15.26
CA GLN A 26 2.65 2.33 14.28
C GLN A 26 1.64 1.35 13.66
N LEU A 27 2.11 0.14 13.31
CA LEU A 27 1.22 -0.92 12.81
C LEU A 27 0.22 -1.37 13.86
N ALA A 28 0.65 -1.57 15.10
CA ALA A 28 -0.23 -1.92 16.21
C ALA A 28 -1.33 -0.86 16.43
N GLU A 29 -0.97 0.42 16.33
CA GLU A 29 -1.94 1.52 16.41
C GLU A 29 -2.94 1.49 15.24
N ALA A 30 -2.47 1.21 14.02
CA ALA A 30 -3.33 1.06 12.85
C ALA A 30 -4.33 -0.09 13.02
N VAL A 31 -3.86 -1.29 13.38
CA VAL A 31 -4.72 -2.47 13.65
C VAL A 31 -5.75 -2.14 14.73
N LYS A 32 -5.31 -1.54 15.84
CA LYS A 32 -6.17 -1.16 16.97
C LYS A 32 -7.33 -0.27 16.53
N TYR A 33 -7.12 0.71 15.66
CA TYR A 33 -8.18 1.62 15.24
C TYR A 33 -8.94 1.15 13.99
N PHE A 34 -8.41 0.17 13.26
CA PHE A 34 -9.04 -0.39 12.07
C PHE A 34 -10.02 -1.52 12.41
N ARG A 35 -9.65 -2.39 13.36
CA ARG A 35 -10.45 -3.57 13.74
C ARG A 35 -11.39 -3.30 14.89
N PHE A 36 -12.58 -3.90 14.83
CA PHE A 36 -13.49 -4.01 15.98
C PHE A 36 -12.94 -5.01 17.01
N ALA A 37 -13.49 -4.97 18.23
CA ALA A 37 -13.19 -5.96 19.26
C ALA A 37 -13.48 -7.39 18.76
N PRO A 38 -12.68 -8.41 19.14
CA PRO A 38 -11.56 -8.35 20.09
C PRO A 38 -10.19 -7.97 19.47
N ARG A 39 -10.09 -7.87 18.13
CA ARG A 39 -8.82 -7.62 17.43
C ARG A 39 -8.33 -6.18 17.58
N GLY A 40 -9.26 -5.25 17.78
CA GLY A 40 -8.96 -3.84 18.03
C GLY A 40 -10.01 -3.14 18.88
N THR A 41 -10.02 -1.82 18.80
CA THR A 41 -10.90 -0.91 19.54
C THR A 41 -11.59 0.10 18.63
N LYS A 42 -11.80 -0.23 17.34
CA LYS A 42 -12.62 0.60 16.45
C LYS A 42 -14.02 0.79 17.05
N GLY A 43 -14.46 2.04 17.11
CA GLY A 43 -15.81 2.39 17.55
C GLY A 43 -16.87 2.06 16.50
N PHE A 44 -18.12 1.88 16.94
CA PHE A 44 -19.30 1.59 16.10
C PHE A 44 -19.82 2.81 15.30
N GLY A 45 -18.95 3.80 15.06
CA GLY A 45 -19.21 4.90 14.14
C GLY A 45 -19.41 4.40 12.72
N GLY A 46 -20.09 5.18 11.89
CA GLY A 46 -20.38 4.79 10.51
C GLY A 46 -21.29 3.57 10.37
N PHE A 47 -22.11 3.23 11.38
CA PHE A 47 -23.03 2.10 11.35
C PHE A 47 -23.97 2.10 10.12
N ALA A 48 -24.26 3.27 9.56
CA ALA A 48 -25.05 3.41 8.34
C ALA A 48 -24.36 2.82 7.08
N GLN A 49 -23.04 2.59 7.15
CA GLN A 49 -22.23 1.94 6.11
C GLN A 49 -22.17 0.42 6.27
N ILE A 50 -22.64 -0.12 7.40
CA ILE A 50 -22.71 -1.57 7.62
C ILE A 50 -23.82 -2.14 6.74
N ARG A 51 -23.50 -3.14 5.93
CA ARG A 51 -24.45 -3.75 5.01
C ARG A 51 -25.48 -4.57 5.80
N ALA A 52 -26.70 -4.64 5.30
CA ALA A 52 -27.76 -5.39 5.97
C ALA A 52 -27.34 -6.87 6.14
N GLY A 53 -27.31 -7.34 7.39
CA GLY A 53 -26.90 -8.70 7.74
C GLY A 53 -25.40 -8.90 8.02
N GLU A 54 -24.56 -7.89 7.78
CA GLU A 54 -23.10 -7.97 8.01
C GLU A 54 -22.80 -7.94 9.52
N GLN A 55 -22.08 -8.94 10.01
CA GLN A 55 -21.67 -9.03 11.42
C GLN A 55 -20.30 -8.40 11.64
N LEU A 56 -20.03 -7.87 12.85
CA LEU A 56 -18.73 -7.25 13.15
C LEU A 56 -17.53 -8.19 12.91
N ALA A 57 -17.70 -9.49 13.14
CA ALA A 57 -16.69 -10.50 12.84
C ALA A 57 -16.40 -10.56 11.33
N GLU A 58 -17.43 -10.56 10.49
CA GLU A 58 -17.30 -10.56 9.03
C GLU A 58 -16.68 -9.26 8.53
N ILE A 59 -17.03 -8.10 9.13
CA ILE A 59 -16.37 -6.83 8.80
C ILE A 59 -14.87 -6.92 9.13
N ASN A 60 -14.53 -7.48 10.30
CA ASN A 60 -13.13 -7.67 10.68
C ASN A 60 -12.37 -8.59 9.73
N ASP A 61 -13.02 -9.58 9.10
CA ASP A 61 -12.36 -10.49 8.16
C ASP A 61 -12.29 -9.92 6.73
N ASN A 62 -13.30 -9.16 6.32
CA ASN A 62 -13.43 -8.70 4.93
C ASN A 62 -12.77 -7.35 4.63
N ARG A 63 -12.52 -6.53 5.66
CA ARG A 63 -11.92 -5.19 5.45
C ARG A 63 -10.40 -5.28 5.33
N ILE A 64 -9.84 -4.58 4.35
CA ILE A 64 -8.42 -4.68 4.00
C ILE A 64 -7.62 -3.58 4.69
N LEU A 65 -6.65 -3.97 5.52
CA LEU A 65 -5.59 -3.08 5.98
C LEU A 65 -4.32 -3.44 5.20
N SER A 66 -3.73 -2.46 4.52
CA SER A 66 -2.40 -2.59 3.92
C SER A 66 -1.47 -1.51 4.47
N ILE A 67 -0.17 -1.74 4.30
CA ILE A 67 0.88 -0.81 4.75
C ILE A 67 1.81 -0.48 3.60
N GLN A 68 2.33 0.73 3.60
CA GLN A 68 3.46 1.11 2.74
C GLN A 68 4.77 1.02 3.50
N ILE A 69 5.73 0.34 2.89
CA ILE A 69 7.14 0.32 3.29
C ILE A 69 7.91 1.16 2.28
N GLU A 70 8.45 2.27 2.76
CA GLU A 70 9.04 3.33 1.93
C GLU A 70 10.27 3.94 2.63
N SER A 71 10.88 3.17 3.52
CA SER A 71 12.13 3.50 4.19
C SER A 71 12.91 2.23 4.52
N ARG A 72 14.22 2.36 4.71
CA ARG A 72 15.07 1.29 5.26
C ARG A 72 14.63 0.87 6.65
N GLN A 73 14.10 1.78 7.46
CA GLN A 73 13.63 1.46 8.81
C GLN A 73 12.40 0.54 8.75
N GLY A 74 11.40 0.87 7.92
CA GLY A 74 10.23 0.02 7.70
C GLY A 74 10.62 -1.35 7.17
N ALA A 75 11.54 -1.42 6.20
CA ALA A 75 12.04 -2.69 5.67
C ALA A 75 12.74 -3.54 6.75
N ASN A 76 13.51 -2.92 7.64
CA ASN A 76 14.19 -3.61 8.74
C ASN A 76 13.22 -4.12 9.82
N GLN A 77 12.10 -3.43 10.07
CA GLN A 77 11.09 -3.86 11.03
C GLN A 77 10.01 -4.77 10.45
N LEU A 78 9.95 -4.92 9.12
CA LEU A 78 8.86 -5.63 8.44
C LEU A 78 8.70 -7.08 8.92
N ASP A 79 9.79 -7.77 9.21
CA ASP A 79 9.71 -9.17 9.67
C ASP A 79 9.01 -9.28 11.03
N GLU A 80 9.29 -8.37 11.97
CA GLU A 80 8.60 -8.31 13.27
C GLU A 80 7.14 -7.88 13.10
N MET A 81 6.88 -6.88 12.24
CA MET A 81 5.54 -6.43 11.90
C MET A 81 4.67 -7.58 11.40
N LEU A 82 5.16 -8.35 10.42
CA LEU A 82 4.43 -9.48 9.84
C LEU A 82 4.35 -10.67 10.81
N THR A 83 5.35 -10.90 11.64
CA THR A 83 5.29 -11.92 12.71
C THR A 83 4.15 -11.63 13.69
N ARG A 84 3.96 -10.36 14.08
CA ARG A 84 3.01 -9.98 15.13
C ARG A 84 1.61 -9.66 14.62
N PHE A 85 1.51 -9.11 13.41
CA PHE A 85 0.28 -8.56 12.85
C PHE A 85 0.04 -8.99 11.40
N GLY A 86 0.76 -9.98 10.89
CA GLY A 86 0.66 -10.42 9.49
C GLY A 86 -0.74 -10.92 9.10
N GLU A 87 -1.52 -11.45 10.04
CA GLU A 87 -2.92 -11.84 9.82
C GLU A 87 -3.84 -10.63 9.61
N GLU A 88 -3.47 -9.47 10.14
CA GLU A 88 -4.25 -8.25 10.02
C GLU A 88 -3.97 -7.49 8.72
N ILE A 89 -2.86 -7.82 8.05
CA ILE A 89 -2.37 -7.17 6.83
C ILE A 89 -2.76 -7.98 5.59
N GLY A 90 -3.47 -7.32 4.66
CA GLY A 90 -3.80 -7.88 3.35
C GLY A 90 -2.58 -7.98 2.43
N PHE A 91 -1.84 -6.87 2.27
CA PHE A 91 -0.62 -6.82 1.47
C PHE A 91 0.31 -5.68 1.93
N VAL A 92 1.57 -5.78 1.54
CA VAL A 92 2.59 -4.74 1.71
C VAL A 92 2.76 -4.03 0.38
N LEU A 93 2.84 -2.71 0.36
CA LEU A 93 3.15 -1.94 -0.86
C LEU A 93 4.48 -1.20 -0.67
N ILE A 94 5.33 -1.19 -1.68
CA ILE A 94 6.49 -0.31 -1.74
C ILE A 94 6.07 1.02 -2.36
N GLY A 95 6.45 2.12 -1.72
CA GLY A 95 6.44 3.46 -2.31
C GLY A 95 7.80 3.76 -2.92
N PRO A 96 8.04 3.47 -4.22
CA PRO A 96 9.39 3.45 -4.77
C PRO A 96 10.01 4.85 -4.88
N PHE A 97 9.19 5.89 -5.01
CA PHE A 97 9.71 7.25 -5.05
C PHE A 97 10.12 7.76 -3.67
N ASP A 98 9.32 7.46 -2.63
CA ASP A 98 9.68 7.79 -1.24
C ASP A 98 10.87 6.97 -0.75
N LEU A 99 10.92 5.68 -1.09
CA LEU A 99 12.08 4.84 -0.79
C LEU A 99 13.34 5.35 -1.49
N SER A 100 13.23 5.80 -2.75
CA SER A 100 14.37 6.39 -3.48
C SER A 100 14.95 7.62 -2.77
N VAL A 101 14.11 8.39 -2.08
CA VAL A 101 14.56 9.51 -1.25
C VAL A 101 15.29 9.00 -0.01
N ASP A 102 14.75 7.99 0.70
CA ASP A 102 15.39 7.44 1.89
C ASP A 102 16.75 6.80 1.59
N VAL A 103 16.86 6.05 0.48
CA VAL A 103 18.13 5.39 0.09
C VAL A 103 19.14 6.35 -0.55
N GLY A 104 18.79 7.63 -0.73
CA GLY A 104 19.69 8.67 -1.21
C GLY A 104 19.81 8.78 -2.73
N THR A 105 18.86 8.21 -3.49
CA THR A 105 18.80 8.28 -4.96
C THR A 105 17.45 8.84 -5.43
N PRO A 106 17.09 10.09 -5.06
CA PRO A 106 15.75 10.63 -5.26
C PRO A 106 15.32 10.59 -6.72
N GLY A 107 14.17 9.98 -6.98
CA GLY A 107 13.60 9.85 -8.33
C GLY A 107 14.20 8.71 -9.16
N ASN A 108 15.17 7.95 -8.63
CA ASN A 108 15.70 6.74 -9.26
C ASN A 108 15.24 5.49 -8.51
N PRO A 109 14.03 4.99 -8.80
CA PRO A 109 13.49 3.80 -8.14
C PRO A 109 14.18 2.50 -8.57
N THR A 110 15.14 2.53 -9.50
CA THR A 110 15.87 1.33 -9.95
C THR A 110 17.35 1.36 -9.55
N SER A 111 17.70 2.18 -8.56
CA SER A 111 19.07 2.26 -8.07
C SER A 111 19.47 0.98 -7.34
N GLU A 112 20.78 0.68 -7.27
CA GLU A 112 21.28 -0.47 -6.52
C GLU A 112 20.86 -0.40 -5.03
N ALA A 113 20.77 0.81 -4.47
CA ALA A 113 20.35 1.01 -3.09
C ALA A 113 18.86 0.72 -2.90
N GLU A 114 18.02 1.08 -3.87
CA GLU A 114 16.60 0.71 -3.88
C GLU A 114 16.43 -0.80 -3.97
N LEU A 115 17.10 -1.43 -4.94
CA LEU A 115 16.98 -2.86 -5.22
C LEU A 115 17.26 -3.71 -3.99
N LYS A 116 18.31 -3.37 -3.23
CA LYS A 116 18.63 -4.05 -1.97
C LYS A 116 17.48 -4.03 -0.97
N VAL A 117 16.78 -2.91 -0.84
CA VAL A 117 15.66 -2.78 0.09
C VAL A 117 14.42 -3.49 -0.44
N VAL A 118 14.13 -3.37 -1.75
CA VAL A 118 13.00 -4.07 -2.39
C VAL A 118 13.17 -5.58 -2.29
N ASP A 119 14.37 -6.11 -2.54
CA ASP A 119 14.68 -7.54 -2.43
C ASP A 119 14.52 -8.04 -0.98
N GLN A 120 15.00 -7.27 0.01
CA GLN A 120 14.80 -7.58 1.43
C GLN A 120 13.30 -7.64 1.79
N VAL A 121 12.50 -6.71 1.29
CA VAL A 121 11.04 -6.70 1.52
C VAL A 121 10.38 -7.88 0.83
N ALA A 122 10.76 -8.19 -0.41
CA ALA A 122 10.23 -9.33 -1.16
C ALA A 122 10.51 -10.66 -0.46
N GLU A 123 11.75 -10.88 0.00
CA GLU A 123 12.13 -12.06 0.78
C GLU A 123 11.31 -12.18 2.06
N THR A 124 11.11 -11.06 2.76
CA THR A 124 10.35 -11.02 4.01
C THR A 124 8.87 -11.31 3.76
N CYS A 125 8.26 -10.67 2.77
CA CYS A 125 6.89 -10.95 2.35
C CYS A 125 6.70 -12.42 1.94
N ALA A 126 7.66 -13.01 1.22
CA ALA A 126 7.62 -14.41 0.84
C ALA A 126 7.63 -15.36 2.05
N ARG A 127 8.50 -15.12 3.05
CA ARG A 127 8.54 -15.92 4.29
C ARG A 127 7.21 -15.91 5.05
N HIS A 128 6.50 -14.79 5.01
CA HIS A 128 5.22 -14.58 5.71
C HIS A 128 3.98 -14.86 4.83
N ASN A 129 4.18 -15.37 3.59
CA ASN A 129 3.11 -15.57 2.61
C ASN A 129 2.24 -14.31 2.42
N LYS A 130 2.89 -13.15 2.28
CA LYS A 130 2.24 -11.86 2.04
C LYS A 130 2.51 -11.38 0.62
N SER A 131 1.48 -10.86 -0.03
CA SER A 131 1.65 -10.17 -1.31
C SER A 131 2.41 -8.86 -1.12
N MET A 132 3.26 -8.57 -2.10
CA MET A 132 4.03 -7.34 -2.18
C MET A 132 3.64 -6.60 -3.46
N GLY A 133 3.27 -5.35 -3.30
CA GLY A 133 2.89 -4.48 -4.39
C GLY A 133 3.81 -3.29 -4.58
N MET A 134 3.68 -2.63 -5.73
CA MET A 134 4.43 -1.41 -6.02
C MET A 134 3.75 -0.57 -7.10
N PHE A 135 3.99 0.75 -7.04
CA PHE A 135 3.61 1.64 -8.13
C PHE A 135 4.55 1.47 -9.34
N CYS A 136 3.99 1.26 -10.53
CA CYS A 136 4.73 1.08 -11.79
C CYS A 136 4.07 1.86 -12.93
N GLY A 137 4.84 2.73 -13.61
CA GLY A 137 4.31 3.58 -14.67
C GLY A 137 4.15 2.92 -16.04
N ASN A 138 4.83 1.79 -16.31
CA ASN A 138 4.85 1.17 -17.63
C ASN A 138 5.14 -0.34 -17.55
N LYS A 139 5.00 -1.03 -18.70
CA LYS A 139 5.19 -2.48 -18.85
C LYS A 139 6.60 -2.94 -18.47
N ASP A 140 7.63 -2.20 -18.86
CA ASP A 140 9.02 -2.61 -18.64
C ASP A 140 9.34 -2.60 -17.14
N LEU A 141 8.88 -1.58 -16.40
CA LEU A 141 8.96 -1.55 -14.95
C LEU A 141 8.15 -2.68 -14.31
N MET A 142 6.92 -2.96 -14.77
CA MET A 142 6.15 -4.10 -14.26
C MET A 142 6.90 -5.42 -14.44
N GLN A 143 7.51 -5.65 -15.61
CA GLN A 143 8.28 -6.87 -15.88
C GLN A 143 9.53 -6.96 -15.02
N PHE A 144 10.26 -5.84 -14.90
CA PHE A 144 11.43 -5.73 -14.05
C PHE A 144 11.08 -6.10 -12.61
N TRP A 145 10.08 -5.45 -12.03
CA TRP A 145 9.71 -5.66 -10.63
C TRP A 145 9.02 -6.98 -10.35
N LYS A 146 8.34 -7.56 -11.33
CA LYS A 146 7.87 -8.94 -11.26
C LYS A 146 9.04 -9.91 -11.05
N GLY A 147 10.20 -9.64 -11.67
CA GLY A 147 11.43 -10.41 -11.45
C GLY A 147 12.00 -10.30 -10.03
N HIS A 148 11.64 -9.25 -9.31
CA HIS A 148 12.05 -8.96 -7.92
C HIS A 148 10.96 -9.28 -6.89
N GLY A 149 9.99 -10.15 -7.23
CA GLY A 149 8.99 -10.65 -6.29
C GLY A 149 7.72 -9.81 -6.15
N VAL A 150 7.59 -8.70 -6.87
CA VAL A 150 6.36 -7.90 -6.87
C VAL A 150 5.25 -8.64 -7.62
N ASN A 151 4.09 -8.79 -6.97
CA ASN A 151 2.94 -9.51 -7.51
C ASN A 151 1.63 -8.70 -7.50
N LEU A 152 1.63 -7.50 -6.93
CA LEU A 152 0.54 -6.53 -7.01
C LEU A 152 1.05 -5.23 -7.67
N PHE A 153 0.41 -4.81 -8.76
CA PHE A 153 0.86 -3.64 -9.51
C PHE A 153 -0.16 -2.52 -9.41
N TRP A 154 0.23 -1.42 -8.76
CA TRP A 154 -0.48 -0.16 -8.89
C TRP A 154 0.05 0.54 -10.14
N VAL A 155 -0.72 0.47 -11.21
CA VAL A 155 -0.30 1.02 -12.51
C VAL A 155 -0.97 2.35 -12.76
N THR A 156 -0.18 3.29 -13.29
CA THR A 156 -0.61 4.62 -13.74
C THR A 156 -1.42 5.42 -12.68
N ALA A 157 -1.87 6.61 -13.07
CA ALA A 157 -2.89 7.36 -12.37
C ALA A 157 -3.84 7.94 -13.42
N GLU A 158 -5.11 8.14 -13.05
CA GLU A 158 -6.12 8.70 -13.96
C GLU A 158 -5.66 10.01 -14.61
N LEU A 159 -4.93 10.85 -13.86
CA LEU A 159 -4.40 12.10 -14.37
C LEU A 159 -3.34 11.87 -15.45
N TYR A 160 -2.46 10.88 -15.30
CA TYR A 160 -1.47 10.54 -16.33
C TYR A 160 -2.15 10.03 -17.60
N LEU A 161 -3.16 9.16 -17.46
CA LEU A 161 -3.93 8.68 -18.61
C LEU A 161 -4.63 9.83 -19.35
N LEU A 162 -5.24 10.76 -18.62
CA LEU A 162 -5.89 11.92 -19.22
C LEU A 162 -4.88 12.85 -19.91
N MET A 163 -3.73 13.10 -19.26
CA MET A 163 -2.68 13.95 -19.83
C MET A 163 -2.09 13.36 -21.12
N GLU A 164 -1.84 12.05 -21.15
CA GLU A 164 -1.36 11.36 -22.35
C GLU A 164 -2.33 11.50 -23.51
N GLU A 165 -3.63 11.30 -23.27
CA GLU A 165 -4.65 11.40 -24.31
C GLU A 165 -4.86 12.84 -24.79
N VAL A 166 -4.85 13.81 -23.87
CA VAL A 166 -4.91 15.24 -24.23
C VAL A 166 -3.71 15.63 -25.09
N ALA A 167 -2.50 15.19 -24.72
CA ALA A 167 -1.30 15.45 -25.51
C ALA A 167 -1.39 14.84 -26.92
N ARG A 168 -1.91 13.60 -27.02
CA ARG A 168 -2.13 12.92 -28.30
C ARG A 168 -3.10 13.67 -29.21
N VAL A 169 -4.24 14.12 -28.68
CA VAL A 169 -5.23 14.91 -29.44
C VAL A 169 -4.65 16.25 -29.90
N CYS A 170 -3.94 16.95 -29.01
CA CYS A 170 -3.27 18.21 -29.35
C CYS A 170 -2.22 18.03 -30.46
N ALA A 171 -1.45 16.94 -30.43
CA ALA A 171 -0.48 16.63 -31.47
C ALA A 171 -1.16 16.42 -32.84
N ALA A 172 -2.24 15.63 -32.88
CA ALA A 172 -2.99 15.39 -34.11
C ALA A 172 -3.58 16.68 -34.71
N PHE A 173 -4.02 17.62 -33.87
CA PHE A 173 -4.51 18.92 -34.35
C PHE A 173 -3.39 19.74 -35.01
N ARG A 174 -2.18 19.75 -34.42
CA ARG A 174 -1.01 20.47 -34.97
C ARG A 174 -0.52 19.91 -36.31
N GLU A 175 -0.87 18.69 -36.66
CA GLU A 175 -0.52 18.08 -37.96
C GLU A 175 -1.47 18.48 -39.10
N LEU A 176 -2.61 19.12 -38.79
CA LEU A 176 -3.54 19.64 -39.79
C LEU A 176 -3.17 21.04 -40.30
N ASP A 177 -2.28 21.73 -39.58
CA ASP A 177 -1.72 23.05 -39.93
C ASP A 177 -0.40 22.90 -40.70
#